data_AF-A0A229USZ2-F1
#
_entry.id   AF-A0A229USZ2-F1
#
_cell.length_a   1.000
_cell.length_b   1.000
_cell.length_c   1.000
_cell.angle_alpha   90.00
_cell.angle_beta   90.00
_cell.angle_gamma   90.00
#
_symmetry.space_group_name_H-M   'P 1'
#
loop_
_entity.id
_entity.type
_entity.pdbx_description
1 polymer ?
#
loop_
_entity_poly.entity_id
_entity_poly.type
_entity_poly.pdbx_seq_one_letter_code
_entity_poly.pdbx_strand_id
1 'polypeptide(L)'
;MRTSRYANYSSLFQRTKLSTLMATCFIILNLTFLLTIIWIAYSSFSGVTFTEISKARLALLNESTKRGFDFITNLTNTAYSVVSNKEVVDRLDGKSISKYEMITKRREISDILHHTLVLNTGISSIEIYSDLYNEVPYAATDLVYPIRLIADKEWFPALKQADAVWVPVQEKGSPDSLIGYAQHVFNSKGETVGYVLIRMSQNDVLRKFADVPMALDGQVLVVDTAGKIIVKVDSPQQKETEPIVDSNWLGERSYSLTDGFEVFRKDGHSYLVVFSKPSTVQWRLVQIIPVSSLLASTQQAGWVVLGIGVLILFISAILAFLFVKSSINPLRRLMMEMKKLERGDFHAHSASSYTEEYVQLSYSFNHMVSRLKDLMDSVKKESKAKREAQTSLLEAQIKPHFLYNTLDMIHWRALDYKAEDISFMIQQLGKMLRIGLSGGKLFIRLRDELEHARCYISIQKERLPFPIEYTEQVEPRARSYYIPKIILQPLIENAVIHGKPGQEEKPLQIGLTIRQIQPEGRAPYLELQLTDNGTGLPEHWELEHTTGIGIQNVRRRIQLYCGSFYGLRMANREEGGVAVTVHLPVIETEDQLKQWLDGENE
;
A
#
# COMPACT_ATOMS: atom_id res chain seq x y z
N MET A 1 33.00 13.42 22.00
CA MET A 1 32.51 12.91 20.69
C MET A 1 31.87 11.52 20.85
N ARG A 2 30.63 11.41 21.34
CA ARG A 2 29.88 10.13 21.32
C ARG A 2 28.38 10.30 21.63
N THR A 3 27.71 11.28 21.03
CA THR A 3 26.25 11.48 21.25
C THR A 3 25.49 12.02 20.02
N SER A 4 26.06 11.97 18.81
CA SER A 4 25.42 12.60 17.63
C SER A 4 24.86 11.66 16.56
N ARG A 5 24.93 10.32 16.73
CA ARG A 5 24.44 9.36 15.72
C ARG A 5 23.02 8.80 15.95
N TYR A 6 22.43 9.00 17.12
CA TYR A 6 21.06 8.51 17.41
C TYR A 6 19.95 9.53 17.12
N ALA A 7 20.28 10.79 16.83
CA ALA A 7 19.29 11.85 16.63
C ALA A 7 18.72 11.93 15.20
N ASN A 8 19.34 11.29 14.20
CA ASN A 8 18.88 11.41 12.81
C ASN A 8 17.79 10.41 12.40
N TYR A 9 17.67 9.26 13.07
CA TYR A 9 16.65 8.26 12.72
C TYR A 9 15.24 8.63 13.22
N SER A 10 15.12 9.42 14.29
CA SER A 10 13.83 9.87 14.83
C SER A 10 13.14 10.92 13.95
N SER A 11 13.89 11.65 13.13
CA SER A 11 13.35 12.72 12.27
C SER A 11 12.60 12.21 11.03
N LEU A 12 12.97 11.03 10.50
CA LEU A 12 12.29 10.40 9.36
C LEU A 12 10.91 9.85 9.74
N PHE A 13 10.75 9.36 10.98
CA PHE A 13 9.50 8.78 11.49
C PHE A 13 8.46 9.84 11.90
N GLN A 14 8.89 11.06 12.26
CA GLN A 14 8.00 12.11 12.76
C GLN A 14 7.09 12.75 11.69
N ARG A 15 7.39 12.59 10.39
CA ARG A 15 6.58 13.17 9.29
C ARG A 15 5.72 12.17 8.53
N THR A 16 5.89 10.87 8.75
CA THR A 16 5.15 9.83 8.03
C THR A 16 3.81 9.51 8.70
N LYS A 17 2.73 9.40 7.92
CA LYS A 17 1.42 8.95 8.42
C LYS A 17 1.58 7.55 9.02
N LEU A 18 0.98 7.27 10.18
CA LEU A 18 1.07 5.96 10.85
C LEU A 18 0.77 4.77 9.90
N SER A 19 -0.15 4.95 8.94
CA SER A 19 -0.46 3.93 7.93
C SER A 19 0.70 3.61 6.99
N THR A 20 1.43 4.62 6.54
CA THR A 20 2.55 4.39 5.62
C THR A 20 3.65 3.67 6.37
N LEU A 21 3.87 4.03 7.64
CA LEU A 21 4.85 3.39 8.49
C LEU A 21 4.55 1.91 8.74
N MET A 22 3.32 1.58 9.18
CA MET A 22 2.91 0.20 9.41
C MET A 22 2.95 -0.63 8.12
N ALA A 23 2.50 -0.08 7.00
CA ALA A 23 2.59 -0.75 5.70
C ALA A 23 4.04 -1.02 5.29
N THR A 24 4.93 -0.02 5.43
CA THR A 24 6.36 -0.19 5.10
C THR A 24 7.03 -1.22 6.01
N CYS A 25 6.77 -1.19 7.32
CA CYS A 25 7.30 -2.20 8.24
C CYS A 25 6.81 -3.60 7.89
N PHE A 26 5.52 -3.75 7.57
CA PHE A 26 4.96 -5.05 7.19
C PHE A 26 5.58 -5.56 5.88
N ILE A 27 5.73 -4.71 4.87
CA ILE A 27 6.35 -5.08 3.59
C ILE A 27 7.82 -5.46 3.80
N ILE A 28 8.58 -4.66 4.55
CA ILE A 28 10.01 -4.95 4.85
C ILE A 28 10.15 -6.26 5.62
N LEU A 29 9.33 -6.48 6.66
CA LEU A 29 9.33 -7.72 7.42
C LEU A 29 9.06 -8.94 6.52
N ASN A 30 8.01 -8.87 5.70
CA ASN A 30 7.68 -9.96 4.78
C ASN A 30 8.76 -10.18 3.72
N LEU A 31 9.33 -9.10 3.17
CA LEU A 31 10.39 -9.19 2.17
C LEU A 31 11.65 -9.84 2.76
N THR A 32 12.06 -9.41 3.96
CA THR A 32 13.23 -10.00 4.64
C THR A 32 13.01 -11.47 4.96
N PHE A 33 11.83 -11.83 5.48
CA PHE A 33 11.46 -13.22 5.77
C PHE A 33 11.46 -14.09 4.51
N LEU A 34 10.88 -13.60 3.41
CA LEU A 34 10.82 -14.30 2.14
C LEU A 34 12.22 -14.50 1.54
N LEU A 35 13.07 -13.47 1.56
CA LEU A 35 14.46 -13.58 1.11
C LEU A 35 15.26 -14.60 1.94
N THR A 36 15.07 -14.62 3.26
CA THR A 36 15.72 -15.63 4.11
C THR A 36 15.24 -17.04 3.80
N ILE A 37 13.95 -17.27 3.59
CA ILE A 37 13.41 -18.58 3.22
C ILE A 37 13.94 -19.03 1.86
N ILE A 38 13.91 -18.14 0.85
CA ILE A 38 14.42 -18.46 -0.48
C ILE A 38 15.90 -18.81 -0.41
N TRP A 39 16.70 -18.04 0.34
CA TRP A 39 18.12 -18.32 0.51
C TRP A 39 18.37 -19.66 1.22
N ILE A 40 17.67 -19.96 2.32
CA ILE A 40 17.78 -21.25 3.03
C ILE A 40 17.35 -22.40 2.12
N ALA A 41 16.21 -22.27 1.44
CA ALA A 41 15.68 -23.30 0.55
C ALA A 41 16.65 -23.59 -0.60
N TYR A 42 17.17 -22.55 -1.26
CA TYR A 42 18.13 -22.70 -2.35
C TYR A 42 19.46 -23.31 -1.87
N SER A 43 20.00 -22.82 -0.75
CA SER A 43 21.26 -23.34 -0.18
C SER A 43 21.11 -24.79 0.27
N SER A 44 20.01 -25.14 0.91
CA SER A 44 19.73 -26.51 1.38
C SER A 44 19.51 -27.45 0.20
N PHE A 45 18.66 -27.04 -0.76
CA PHE A 45 18.34 -27.85 -1.93
C PHE A 45 19.59 -28.08 -2.79
N SER A 46 20.35 -27.04 -3.13
CA SER A 46 21.57 -27.20 -3.93
C SER A 46 22.60 -28.11 -3.24
N GLY A 47 22.78 -27.99 -1.92
CA GLY A 47 23.72 -28.83 -1.17
C GLY A 47 23.30 -30.30 -1.14
N VAL A 48 22.05 -30.57 -0.75
CA VAL A 48 21.51 -31.93 -0.68
C VAL A 48 21.49 -32.59 -2.05
N THR A 49 20.95 -31.90 -3.06
CA THR A 49 20.88 -32.40 -4.44
C THR A 49 22.27 -32.72 -4.98
N PHE A 50 23.27 -31.86 -4.75
CA PHE A 50 24.64 -32.15 -5.19
C PHE A 50 25.20 -33.41 -4.53
N THR A 51 25.06 -33.56 -3.21
CA THR A 51 25.59 -34.74 -2.49
C THR A 51 24.89 -36.04 -2.88
N GLU A 52 23.57 -36.05 -2.99
CA GLU A 52 22.80 -37.25 -3.32
C GLU A 52 22.99 -37.66 -4.79
N ILE A 53 23.05 -36.70 -5.71
CA ILE A 53 23.40 -37.01 -7.10
C ILE A 53 24.83 -37.56 -7.18
N SER A 54 25.79 -36.98 -6.45
CA SER A 54 27.17 -37.46 -6.47
C SER A 54 27.28 -38.91 -5.96
N LYS A 55 26.56 -39.26 -4.88
CA LYS A 55 26.48 -40.65 -4.38
C LYS A 55 25.81 -41.59 -5.38
N ALA A 56 24.71 -41.17 -6.00
CA ALA A 56 24.01 -41.97 -7.00
C ALA A 56 24.92 -42.25 -8.22
N ARG A 57 25.68 -41.25 -8.67
CA ARG A 57 26.67 -41.42 -9.75
C ARG A 57 27.81 -42.34 -9.34
N LEU A 58 28.31 -42.24 -8.11
CA LEU A 58 29.32 -43.16 -7.59
C LEU A 58 28.82 -44.61 -7.55
N ALA A 59 27.59 -44.84 -7.10
CA ALA A 59 26.98 -46.17 -7.08
C ALA A 59 26.85 -46.77 -8.49
N LEU A 60 26.34 -45.99 -9.45
CA LEU A 60 26.25 -46.40 -10.86
C LEU A 60 27.63 -46.67 -11.47
N LEU A 61 28.62 -45.83 -11.17
CA LEU A 61 30.00 -46.03 -11.62
C LEU A 61 30.57 -47.34 -11.08
N ASN A 62 30.39 -47.63 -9.80
CA ASN A 62 30.84 -48.87 -9.17
C ASN A 62 30.13 -50.11 -9.75
N GLU A 63 28.83 -50.02 -10.05
CA GLU A 63 28.09 -51.10 -10.71
C GLU A 63 28.62 -51.35 -12.14
N SER A 64 28.81 -50.28 -12.92
CA SER A 64 29.38 -50.38 -14.27
C SER A 64 30.81 -50.94 -14.26
N THR A 65 31.60 -50.51 -13.28
CA THR A 65 32.96 -51.02 -13.02
C THR A 65 32.93 -52.52 -12.79
N LYS A 66 32.03 -53.01 -11.92
CA LYS A 66 31.86 -54.44 -11.66
C LYS A 66 31.52 -55.21 -12.93
N ARG A 67 30.54 -54.73 -13.72
CA ARG A 67 30.15 -55.38 -14.99
C ARG A 67 31.29 -55.43 -16.01
N GLY A 68 32.05 -54.35 -16.13
CA GLY A 68 33.24 -54.31 -16.99
C GLY A 68 34.31 -55.32 -16.55
N PHE A 69 34.56 -55.43 -15.25
CA PHE A 69 35.52 -56.43 -14.73
C PHE A 69 35.05 -57.87 -14.85
N ASP A 70 33.76 -58.14 -14.67
CA ASP A 70 33.20 -59.47 -14.91
C ASP A 70 33.41 -59.88 -16.38
N PHE A 71 33.25 -58.93 -17.33
CA PHE A 71 33.55 -59.16 -18.75
C PHE A 71 35.04 -59.44 -19.00
N ILE A 72 35.94 -58.63 -18.45
CA ILE A 72 37.39 -58.83 -18.59
C ILE A 72 37.84 -60.16 -17.97
N THR A 73 37.32 -60.51 -16.79
CA THR A 73 37.65 -61.76 -16.08
C THR A 73 37.18 -62.97 -16.88
N ASN A 74 35.97 -62.92 -17.44
CA ASN A 74 35.48 -63.97 -18.34
C ASN A 74 36.39 -64.12 -19.57
N LEU A 75 36.87 -63.02 -20.13
CA LEU A 75 37.77 -63.04 -21.28
C LEU A 75 39.13 -63.67 -20.94
N THR A 76 39.73 -63.28 -19.81
CA THR A 76 40.98 -63.89 -19.35
C THR A 76 40.79 -65.37 -19.08
N ASN A 77 39.65 -65.78 -18.49
CA ASN A 77 39.32 -67.18 -18.27
C ASN A 77 39.18 -67.96 -19.59
N THR A 78 38.64 -67.34 -20.64
CA THR A 78 38.58 -67.92 -21.99
C THR A 78 39.97 -68.06 -22.60
N ALA A 79 40.87 -67.09 -22.42
CA ALA A 79 42.26 -67.24 -22.85
C ALA A 79 42.96 -68.40 -22.11
N TYR A 80 42.80 -68.45 -20.78
CA TYR A 80 43.33 -69.55 -19.99
C TYR A 80 42.77 -70.90 -20.43
N SER A 81 41.47 -71.01 -20.71
CA SER A 81 40.88 -72.28 -21.14
C SER A 81 41.40 -72.76 -22.51
N VAL A 82 41.71 -71.85 -23.42
CA VAL A 82 42.34 -72.17 -24.72
C VAL A 82 43.81 -72.58 -24.52
N VAL A 83 44.57 -71.81 -23.75
CA VAL A 83 45.99 -72.05 -23.47
C VAL A 83 46.20 -73.35 -22.69
N SER A 84 45.29 -73.69 -21.77
CA SER A 84 45.35 -74.92 -20.97
C SER A 84 44.63 -76.10 -21.64
N ASN A 85 44.07 -75.92 -22.84
CA ASN A 85 43.40 -77.00 -23.55
C ASN A 85 44.46 -77.99 -24.03
N LYS A 86 44.48 -79.18 -23.41
CA LYS A 86 45.44 -80.25 -23.73
C LYS A 86 45.46 -80.58 -25.22
N GLU A 87 44.30 -80.60 -25.87
CA GLU A 87 44.17 -80.94 -27.30
C GLU A 87 44.86 -79.92 -28.20
N VAL A 88 44.83 -78.64 -27.81
CA VAL A 88 45.51 -77.52 -28.49
C VAL A 88 47.01 -77.59 -28.23
N VAL A 89 47.43 -77.75 -26.97
CA VAL A 89 48.85 -77.80 -26.59
C VAL A 89 49.56 -78.99 -27.22
N ASP A 90 48.96 -80.19 -27.18
CA ASP A 90 49.56 -81.42 -27.74
C ASP A 90 49.76 -81.31 -29.27
N ARG A 91 48.89 -80.55 -29.97
CA ARG A 91 49.02 -80.31 -31.42
C ARG A 91 50.08 -79.27 -31.77
N LEU A 92 50.40 -78.37 -30.84
CA LEU A 92 51.43 -77.35 -30.98
C LEU A 92 52.82 -77.81 -30.53
N ASP A 93 52.93 -78.89 -29.75
CA ASP A 93 54.20 -79.43 -29.20
C ASP A 93 54.83 -80.56 -30.07
N GLY A 94 54.28 -80.82 -31.27
CA GLY A 94 54.72 -81.93 -32.12
C GLY A 94 56.05 -81.70 -32.86
N LYS A 95 56.91 -82.72 -32.97
CA LYS A 95 58.12 -82.70 -33.81
C LYS A 95 57.96 -83.55 -35.07
N SER A 96 58.27 -82.95 -36.22
CA SER A 96 58.32 -83.57 -37.57
C SER A 96 57.00 -84.19 -38.04
N ILE A 97 56.20 -83.38 -38.72
CA ILE A 97 54.84 -83.72 -39.16
C ILE A 97 54.80 -83.69 -40.69
N SER A 98 54.13 -84.65 -41.34
CA SER A 98 53.87 -84.59 -42.78
C SER A 98 53.05 -83.34 -43.13
N LYS A 99 53.27 -82.71 -44.29
CA LYS A 99 52.47 -81.55 -44.73
C LYS A 99 50.95 -81.78 -44.66
N TYR A 100 50.51 -83.02 -44.92
CA TYR A 100 49.11 -83.40 -44.77
C TYR A 100 48.65 -83.34 -43.30
N GLU A 101 49.43 -83.88 -42.39
CA GLU A 101 49.12 -83.92 -40.96
C GLU A 101 49.21 -82.51 -40.33
N MET A 102 50.06 -81.61 -40.86
CA MET A 102 50.09 -80.19 -40.50
C MET A 102 48.76 -79.49 -40.83
N ILE A 103 48.20 -79.75 -42.01
CA ILE A 103 46.90 -79.20 -42.43
C ILE A 103 45.78 -79.73 -41.53
N THR A 104 45.77 -81.03 -41.25
CA THR A 104 44.75 -81.66 -40.40
C THR A 104 44.79 -81.13 -38.96
N LYS A 105 45.96 -81.12 -38.32
CA LYS A 105 46.12 -80.61 -36.94
C LYS A 105 45.78 -79.12 -36.84
N ARG A 106 46.18 -78.32 -37.83
CA ARG A 106 45.83 -76.90 -37.87
C ARG A 106 44.31 -76.71 -37.91
N ARG A 107 43.63 -77.44 -38.80
CA ARG A 107 42.16 -77.37 -38.93
C ARG A 107 41.44 -77.78 -37.64
N GLU A 108 41.91 -78.83 -36.96
CA GLU A 108 41.35 -79.26 -35.68
C GLU A 108 41.51 -78.18 -34.59
N ILE A 109 42.65 -77.49 -34.55
CA ILE A 109 42.82 -76.31 -33.69
C ILE A 109 41.81 -75.23 -34.06
N SER A 110 41.68 -74.89 -35.34
CA SER A 110 40.71 -73.89 -35.82
C SER A 110 39.28 -74.22 -35.39
N ASP A 111 38.88 -75.50 -35.45
CA ASP A 111 37.55 -75.95 -35.04
C ASP A 111 37.32 -75.77 -33.52
N ILE A 112 38.33 -76.05 -32.68
CA ILE A 112 38.28 -75.80 -31.24
C ILE A 112 38.14 -74.29 -30.95
N LEU A 113 38.93 -73.47 -31.65
CA LEU A 113 38.89 -72.02 -31.50
C LEU A 113 37.54 -71.44 -31.93
N HIS A 114 36.99 -71.91 -33.05
CA HIS A 114 35.67 -71.51 -33.52
C HIS A 114 34.56 -71.89 -32.54
N HIS A 115 34.58 -73.12 -32.01
CA HIS A 115 33.59 -73.54 -31.00
C HIS A 115 33.69 -72.67 -29.74
N THR A 116 34.91 -72.33 -29.30
CA THR A 116 35.14 -71.45 -28.16
C THR A 116 34.65 -70.02 -28.44
N LEU A 117 34.88 -69.50 -29.64
CA LEU A 117 34.42 -68.18 -30.07
C LEU A 117 32.89 -68.07 -30.05
N VAL A 118 32.17 -69.07 -30.55
CA VAL A 118 30.69 -69.09 -30.59
C VAL A 118 30.08 -69.04 -29.18
N LEU A 119 30.76 -69.60 -28.18
CA LEU A 119 30.30 -69.59 -26.79
C LEU A 119 30.60 -68.27 -26.06
N ASN A 120 31.41 -67.38 -26.63
CA ASN A 120 31.86 -66.14 -26.00
C ASN A 120 31.38 -64.91 -26.77
N THR A 121 30.25 -64.35 -26.34
CA THR A 121 29.72 -63.09 -26.90
C THR A 121 30.63 -61.91 -26.53
N GLY A 122 31.18 -61.20 -27.52
CA GLY A 122 32.04 -60.03 -27.31
C GLY A 122 33.52 -60.25 -27.65
N ILE A 123 33.89 -61.46 -28.06
CA ILE A 123 35.19 -61.74 -28.68
C ILE A 123 35.02 -61.68 -30.20
N SER A 124 35.89 -60.95 -30.88
CA SER A 124 35.90 -60.82 -32.34
C SER A 124 36.66 -61.96 -33.01
N SER A 125 37.81 -62.36 -32.46
CA SER A 125 38.54 -63.55 -32.91
C SER A 125 39.41 -64.12 -31.77
N ILE A 126 39.69 -65.43 -31.86
CA ILE A 126 40.69 -66.10 -31.05
C ILE A 126 41.70 -66.68 -32.03
N GLU A 127 42.95 -66.23 -31.95
CA GLU A 127 44.00 -66.59 -32.89
C GLU A 127 45.18 -67.22 -32.15
N ILE A 128 45.82 -68.18 -32.77
CA ILE A 128 47.05 -68.80 -32.28
C ILE A 128 48.20 -68.46 -33.22
N TYR A 129 49.33 -68.06 -32.65
CA TYR A 129 50.56 -67.78 -33.38
C TYR A 129 51.61 -68.85 -33.04
N SER A 130 51.95 -69.68 -34.03
CA SER A 130 52.94 -70.76 -33.88
C SER A 130 53.72 -70.96 -35.17
N ASP A 131 55.03 -71.18 -35.04
CA ASP A 131 55.89 -71.45 -36.19
C ASP A 131 55.85 -72.90 -36.67
N LEU A 132 55.14 -73.79 -35.95
CA LEU A 132 55.04 -75.21 -36.28
C LEU A 132 54.44 -75.44 -37.68
N TYR A 133 53.52 -74.58 -38.14
CA TYR A 133 52.77 -74.76 -39.38
C TYR A 133 53.29 -73.92 -40.56
N ASN A 134 54.50 -73.37 -40.48
CA ASN A 134 55.01 -72.41 -41.48
C ASN A 134 55.26 -73.01 -42.88
N GLU A 135 55.35 -74.34 -43.00
CA GLU A 135 55.58 -75.02 -44.28
C GLU A 135 54.32 -75.22 -45.14
N VAL A 136 53.14 -74.86 -44.61
CA VAL A 136 51.86 -74.96 -45.30
C VAL A 136 51.21 -73.58 -45.44
N PRO A 137 50.60 -73.25 -46.60
CA PRO A 137 49.90 -71.98 -46.77
C PRO A 137 48.74 -71.87 -45.78
N TYR A 138 48.43 -70.66 -45.32
CA TYR A 138 47.33 -70.38 -44.41
C TYR A 138 46.29 -69.47 -45.07
N ALA A 139 45.02 -69.65 -44.71
CA ALA A 139 43.91 -68.79 -45.06
C ALA A 139 43.42 -68.01 -43.83
N ALA A 140 42.65 -66.95 -44.04
CA ALA A 140 42.08 -66.15 -42.95
C ALA A 140 41.14 -66.95 -42.02
N THR A 141 40.56 -68.05 -42.51
CA THR A 141 39.70 -68.96 -41.74
C THR A 141 40.46 -69.91 -40.83
N ASP A 142 41.79 -70.01 -40.98
CA ASP A 142 42.57 -71.01 -40.24
C ASP A 142 42.85 -70.62 -38.79
N LEU A 143 42.72 -69.33 -38.42
CA LEU A 143 42.94 -68.81 -37.04
C LEU A 143 44.31 -69.14 -36.41
N VAL A 144 45.18 -69.86 -37.12
CA VAL A 144 46.52 -70.27 -36.69
C VAL A 144 47.52 -69.70 -37.68
N TYR A 145 48.39 -68.83 -37.19
CA TYR A 145 49.25 -67.96 -37.96
C TYR A 145 50.72 -68.10 -37.58
N PRO A 146 51.66 -67.73 -38.47
CA PRO A 146 53.09 -67.76 -38.14
C PRO A 146 53.45 -66.62 -37.16
N ILE A 147 54.38 -66.85 -36.23
CA ILE A 147 54.77 -65.87 -35.20
C ILE A 147 55.33 -64.58 -35.82
N ARG A 148 55.92 -64.67 -37.02
CA ARG A 148 56.43 -63.52 -37.76
C ARG A 148 55.42 -62.39 -38.00
N LEU A 149 54.11 -62.65 -37.95
CA LEU A 149 53.07 -61.62 -38.13
C LEU A 149 52.87 -60.72 -36.90
N ILE A 150 53.31 -61.18 -35.73
CA ILE A 150 53.27 -60.40 -34.47
C ILE A 150 54.66 -59.99 -34.01
N ALA A 151 55.72 -60.58 -34.58
CA ALA A 151 57.10 -60.33 -34.17
C ALA A 151 57.56 -58.88 -34.34
N ASP A 152 56.98 -58.13 -35.29
CA ASP A 152 57.27 -56.72 -35.59
C ASP A 152 56.44 -55.73 -34.78
N LYS A 153 55.50 -56.20 -33.94
CA LYS A 153 54.60 -55.34 -33.18
C LYS A 153 55.29 -54.80 -31.94
N GLU A 154 55.06 -53.51 -31.64
CA GLU A 154 55.65 -52.81 -30.49
C GLU A 154 55.37 -53.50 -29.15
N TRP A 155 54.23 -54.19 -29.02
CA TRP A 155 53.83 -54.88 -27.80
C TRP A 155 54.43 -56.29 -27.64
N PHE A 156 54.95 -56.91 -28.70
CA PHE A 156 55.42 -58.30 -28.65
C PHE A 156 56.66 -58.52 -27.76
N PRO A 157 57.65 -57.60 -27.70
CA PRO A 157 58.74 -57.69 -26.73
C PRO A 157 58.27 -57.71 -25.27
N ALA A 158 57.22 -56.95 -24.95
CA ALA A 158 56.63 -56.95 -23.61
C ALA A 158 55.93 -58.28 -23.32
N LEU A 159 55.25 -58.86 -24.31
CA LEU A 159 54.66 -60.20 -24.18
C LEU A 159 55.73 -61.25 -23.88
N LYS A 160 56.93 -61.20 -24.46
CA LYS A 160 58.01 -62.16 -24.14
C LYS A 160 58.50 -62.11 -22.69
N GLN A 161 58.27 -60.99 -21.99
CA GLN A 161 58.74 -60.78 -20.61
C GLN A 161 57.64 -61.01 -19.56
N ALA A 162 56.40 -61.26 -19.99
CA ALA A 162 55.24 -61.42 -19.11
C ALA A 162 54.40 -62.64 -19.53
N ASP A 163 53.62 -63.19 -18.61
CA ASP A 163 52.76 -64.35 -18.94
C ASP A 163 51.64 -63.96 -19.92
N ALA A 164 51.08 -62.76 -19.75
CA ALA A 164 50.06 -62.19 -20.61
C ALA A 164 50.12 -60.65 -20.62
N VAL A 165 49.65 -60.03 -21.72
CA VAL A 165 49.65 -58.58 -21.91
C VAL A 165 48.39 -58.13 -22.65
N TRP A 166 47.82 -57.00 -22.23
CA TRP A 166 46.81 -56.26 -22.99
C TRP A 166 47.46 -55.40 -24.06
N VAL A 167 47.05 -55.57 -25.30
CA VAL A 167 47.73 -54.99 -26.46
C VAL A 167 46.76 -54.18 -27.32
N PRO A 168 47.12 -52.99 -27.80
CA PRO A 168 46.34 -52.32 -28.83
C PRO A 168 46.48 -53.09 -30.15
N VAL A 169 45.37 -53.43 -30.78
CA VAL A 169 45.35 -54.11 -32.07
C VAL A 169 44.84 -53.13 -33.12
N GLN A 170 45.76 -52.58 -33.91
CA GLN A 170 45.42 -51.78 -35.08
C GLN A 170 45.53 -52.63 -36.34
N GLU A 171 44.43 -52.83 -37.04
CA GLU A 171 44.43 -53.38 -38.38
C GLU A 171 44.60 -52.25 -39.39
N LYS A 172 45.65 -52.31 -40.23
CA LYS A 172 45.82 -51.36 -41.34
C LYS A 172 44.61 -51.50 -42.28
N GLY A 173 43.73 -50.51 -42.29
CA GLY A 173 42.57 -50.44 -43.19
C GLY A 173 41.22 -50.80 -42.57
N SER A 174 41.15 -51.20 -41.30
CA SER A 174 39.89 -51.37 -40.58
C SER A 174 39.52 -50.09 -39.80
N PRO A 175 38.29 -49.57 -39.90
CA PRO A 175 37.84 -48.42 -39.12
C PRO A 175 37.60 -48.76 -37.64
N ASP A 176 37.54 -50.05 -37.28
CA ASP A 176 37.29 -50.48 -35.91
C ASP A 176 38.61 -50.66 -35.14
N SER A 177 38.77 -49.87 -34.08
CA SER A 177 39.84 -50.07 -33.10
C SER A 177 39.59 -51.36 -32.32
N LEU A 178 40.58 -52.26 -32.29
CA LEU A 178 40.52 -53.52 -31.56
C LEU A 178 41.43 -53.48 -30.33
N ILE A 179 41.01 -54.16 -29.28
CA ILE A 179 41.85 -54.45 -28.11
C ILE A 179 42.18 -55.94 -28.13
N GLY A 180 43.44 -56.28 -27.87
CA GLY A 180 43.93 -57.63 -27.83
C GLY A 180 44.29 -58.05 -26.41
N TYR A 181 44.07 -59.31 -26.09
CA TYR A 181 44.67 -59.99 -24.94
C TYR A 181 45.57 -61.10 -25.46
N ALA A 182 46.88 -60.95 -25.25
CA ALA A 182 47.89 -61.87 -25.74
C ALA A 182 48.50 -62.67 -24.57
N GLN A 183 48.66 -63.98 -24.74
CA GLN A 183 49.17 -64.88 -23.70
C GLN A 183 50.04 -66.00 -24.28
N HIS A 184 51.04 -66.44 -23.53
CA HIS A 184 51.87 -67.59 -23.89
C HIS A 184 51.10 -68.91 -23.86
N VAL A 185 51.38 -69.79 -24.82
CA VAL A 185 51.01 -71.21 -24.77
C VAL A 185 52.23 -72.00 -24.36
N PHE A 186 52.19 -72.59 -23.17
CA PHE A 186 53.27 -73.43 -22.65
C PHE A 186 52.95 -74.92 -22.83
N ASN A 187 53.94 -75.72 -23.21
CA ASN A 187 53.82 -77.17 -23.15
C ASN A 187 54.00 -77.69 -21.71
N SER A 188 53.85 -79.01 -21.53
CA SER A 188 54.06 -79.68 -20.24
C SER A 188 55.47 -79.53 -19.65
N LYS A 189 56.45 -79.07 -20.45
CA LYS A 189 57.84 -78.81 -20.03
C LYS A 189 58.10 -77.34 -19.68
N GLY A 190 57.09 -76.47 -19.83
CA GLY A 190 57.21 -75.02 -19.64
C GLY A 190 57.83 -74.28 -20.82
N GLU A 191 58.02 -74.94 -21.98
CA GLU A 191 58.51 -74.29 -23.20
C GLU A 191 57.34 -73.64 -23.95
N THR A 192 57.58 -72.45 -24.52
CA THR A 192 56.58 -71.76 -25.34
C THR A 192 56.42 -72.46 -26.68
N VAL A 193 55.22 -72.98 -26.95
CA VAL A 193 54.84 -73.63 -28.23
C VAL A 193 54.01 -72.74 -29.15
N GLY A 194 53.56 -71.60 -28.63
CA GLY A 194 52.87 -70.57 -29.39
C GLY A 194 52.35 -69.45 -28.51
N TYR A 195 51.55 -68.56 -29.09
CA TYR A 195 50.88 -67.45 -28.41
C TYR A 195 49.40 -67.42 -28.78
N VAL A 196 48.51 -67.22 -27.82
CA VAL A 196 47.10 -66.92 -28.08
C VAL A 196 46.93 -65.41 -28.11
N LEU A 197 46.19 -64.90 -29.10
CA LEU A 197 45.74 -63.52 -29.17
C LEU A 197 44.22 -63.51 -29.31
N ILE A 198 43.53 -63.03 -28.27
CA ILE A 198 42.08 -62.77 -28.31
C ILE A 198 41.88 -61.33 -28.73
N ARG A 199 41.11 -61.10 -29.79
CA ARG A 199 40.76 -59.75 -30.27
C ARG A 199 39.32 -59.42 -29.90
N MET A 200 39.07 -58.19 -29.51
CA MET A 200 37.73 -57.68 -29.23
C MET A 200 37.56 -56.26 -29.76
N SER A 201 36.33 -55.91 -30.10
CA SER A 201 35.99 -54.53 -30.46
C SER A 201 36.18 -53.61 -29.26
N GLN A 202 36.92 -52.51 -29.45
CA GLN A 202 36.99 -51.46 -28.44
C GLN A 202 35.60 -50.93 -28.09
N ASN A 203 34.67 -50.88 -29.06
CA ASN A 203 33.29 -50.45 -28.84
C ASN A 203 32.52 -51.41 -27.93
N ASP A 204 32.76 -52.73 -28.04
CA ASP A 204 32.10 -53.71 -27.18
C ASP A 204 32.63 -53.63 -25.75
N VAL A 205 33.95 -53.48 -25.57
CA VAL A 205 34.56 -53.20 -24.26
C VAL A 205 33.94 -51.93 -23.67
N LEU A 206 33.87 -50.87 -24.45
CA LEU A 206 33.29 -49.60 -24.03
C LEU A 206 31.84 -49.74 -23.57
N ARG A 207 31.01 -50.47 -24.30
CA ARG A 207 29.60 -50.73 -23.90
C ARG A 207 29.48 -51.55 -22.62
N LYS A 208 30.50 -52.33 -22.24
CA LYS A 208 30.50 -53.10 -20.98
C LYS A 208 30.97 -52.26 -19.79
N PHE A 209 31.83 -51.26 -20.01
CA PHE A 209 32.36 -50.37 -18.97
C PHE A 209 31.59 -49.06 -18.82
N ALA A 210 30.94 -48.57 -19.88
CA ALA A 210 30.21 -47.32 -19.91
C ALA A 210 28.84 -47.53 -20.56
N ASP A 211 27.77 -47.50 -19.76
CA ASP A 211 26.42 -47.44 -20.31
C ASP A 211 26.22 -46.11 -21.07
N VAL A 212 25.37 -46.14 -22.10
CA VAL A 212 25.04 -44.98 -22.93
C VAL A 212 24.65 -43.73 -22.10
N PRO A 213 23.87 -43.83 -21.00
CA PRO A 213 23.56 -42.67 -20.16
C PRO A 213 24.79 -42.07 -19.46
N MET A 214 25.76 -42.89 -19.05
CA MET A 214 26.98 -42.40 -18.39
C MET A 214 27.87 -41.60 -19.34
N ALA A 215 27.95 -42.04 -20.60
CA ALA A 215 28.68 -41.34 -21.65
C ALA A 215 27.97 -40.06 -22.12
N LEU A 216 26.64 -39.97 -22.00
CA LEU A 216 25.89 -38.76 -22.34
C LEU A 216 26.12 -37.62 -21.33
N ASP A 217 26.19 -37.96 -20.04
CA ASP A 217 26.29 -37.00 -18.95
C ASP A 217 27.69 -36.38 -18.78
N GLY A 218 28.72 -36.97 -19.38
CA GLY A 218 30.09 -36.49 -19.23
C GLY A 218 31.13 -37.41 -19.88
N GLN A 219 32.40 -37.15 -19.60
CA GLN A 219 33.52 -37.94 -20.12
C GLN A 219 33.77 -39.15 -19.20
N VAL A 220 33.90 -40.34 -19.78
CA VAL A 220 34.25 -41.56 -19.05
C VAL A 220 35.66 -41.99 -19.47
N LEU A 221 36.53 -42.22 -18.49
CA LEU A 221 37.91 -42.65 -18.67
C LEU A 221 38.11 -44.00 -17.98
N VAL A 222 38.77 -44.92 -18.68
CA VAL A 222 39.37 -46.12 -18.08
C VAL A 222 40.85 -45.82 -17.89
N VAL A 223 41.32 -45.86 -16.66
CA VAL A 223 42.71 -45.55 -16.30
C VAL A 223 43.36 -46.77 -15.64
N ASP A 224 44.67 -46.95 -15.82
CA ASP A 224 45.43 -47.94 -15.08
C ASP A 224 45.89 -47.44 -13.68
N THR A 225 46.56 -48.30 -12.93
CA THR A 225 47.13 -48.00 -11.60
C THR A 225 48.17 -46.89 -11.62
N ALA A 226 48.79 -46.60 -12.76
CA ALA A 226 49.73 -45.50 -12.94
C ALA A 226 49.05 -44.18 -13.38
N GLY A 227 47.72 -44.18 -13.56
CA GLY A 227 46.95 -43.02 -14.02
C GLY A 227 47.02 -42.81 -15.54
N LYS A 228 47.51 -43.79 -16.31
CA LYS A 228 47.51 -43.76 -17.77
C LYS A 228 46.11 -44.07 -18.28
N ILE A 229 45.63 -43.27 -19.22
CA ILE A 229 44.32 -43.46 -19.85
C ILE A 229 44.42 -44.59 -20.87
N ILE A 230 43.67 -45.66 -20.64
CA ILE A 230 43.55 -46.82 -21.54
C ILE A 230 42.46 -46.55 -22.56
N VAL A 231 41.31 -46.06 -22.10
CA VAL A 231 40.19 -45.72 -22.98
C VAL A 231 39.52 -44.43 -22.53
N LYS A 232 39.08 -43.63 -23.50
CA LYS A 232 38.33 -42.39 -23.31
C LYS A 232 37.04 -42.45 -24.12
N VAL A 233 35.92 -42.20 -23.45
CA VAL A 233 34.60 -42.00 -24.06
C VAL A 233 34.20 -40.57 -23.82
N ASP A 234 34.10 -39.81 -24.90
CA ASP A 234 33.60 -38.45 -24.87
C ASP A 234 32.09 -38.42 -24.98
N SER A 235 31.48 -37.45 -24.31
CA SER A 235 30.08 -37.12 -24.57
C SER A 235 29.95 -36.59 -26.00
N PRO A 236 28.88 -36.95 -26.74
CA PRO A 236 28.64 -36.41 -28.08
C PRO A 236 28.57 -34.88 -28.12
N GLN A 237 28.38 -34.21 -26.98
CA GLN A 237 28.36 -32.75 -26.84
C GLN A 237 29.75 -32.12 -26.58
N GLN A 238 30.78 -32.90 -26.22
CA GLN A 238 32.14 -32.43 -25.95
C GLN A 238 33.18 -33.35 -26.61
N LYS A 239 33.52 -33.09 -27.88
CA LYS A 239 34.70 -33.68 -28.52
C LYS A 239 35.94 -32.85 -28.19
N GLU A 240 36.41 -32.91 -26.95
CA GLU A 240 37.74 -32.39 -26.61
C GLU A 240 38.79 -33.44 -26.92
N THR A 241 39.85 -33.07 -27.63
CA THR A 241 40.96 -33.98 -27.95
C THR A 241 41.73 -34.41 -26.70
N GLU A 242 41.82 -33.54 -25.69
CA GLU A 242 42.51 -33.81 -24.43
C GLU A 242 41.54 -34.17 -23.30
N PRO A 243 41.95 -35.02 -22.33
CA PRO A 243 41.16 -35.28 -21.15
C PRO A 243 41.06 -34.01 -20.28
N ILE A 244 39.89 -33.75 -19.68
CA ILE A 244 39.68 -32.58 -18.81
C ILE A 244 40.63 -32.63 -17.61
N VAL A 245 40.98 -33.83 -17.18
CA VAL A 245 41.86 -34.12 -16.07
C VAL A 245 43.16 -34.75 -16.58
N ASP A 246 44.29 -34.19 -16.15
CA ASP A 246 45.62 -34.66 -16.58
C ASP A 246 46.01 -35.97 -15.89
N SER A 247 46.85 -36.77 -16.55
CA SER A 247 47.37 -38.05 -16.04
C SER A 247 48.07 -37.93 -14.68
N ASN A 248 48.71 -36.79 -14.39
CA ASN A 248 49.36 -36.55 -13.10
C ASN A 248 48.35 -36.44 -11.95
N TRP A 249 47.24 -35.73 -12.18
CA TRP A 249 46.18 -35.59 -11.19
C TRP A 249 45.42 -36.91 -10.98
N LEU A 250 45.25 -37.69 -12.06
CA LEU A 250 44.72 -39.05 -12.01
C LEU A 250 45.66 -39.98 -11.25
N GLY A 251 46.97 -39.90 -11.47
CA GLY A 251 47.98 -40.74 -10.82
C GLY A 251 47.96 -40.64 -9.30
N GLU A 252 47.96 -39.41 -8.74
CA GLU A 252 47.89 -39.19 -7.28
C GLU A 252 46.66 -39.85 -6.63
N ARG A 253 45.54 -39.93 -7.36
CA ARG A 253 44.26 -40.46 -6.86
C ARG A 253 44.01 -41.90 -7.28
N SER A 254 44.66 -42.40 -8.33
CA SER A 254 44.57 -43.80 -8.78
C SER A 254 45.13 -44.76 -7.72
N TYR A 255 46.15 -44.32 -6.96
CA TYR A 255 46.68 -45.03 -5.80
C TYR A 255 45.74 -45.13 -4.60
N SER A 256 44.71 -44.27 -4.51
CA SER A 256 43.76 -44.34 -3.39
C SER A 256 42.93 -45.63 -3.48
N LEU A 257 42.92 -46.43 -2.42
CA LEU A 257 42.17 -47.70 -2.38
C LEU A 257 40.66 -47.50 -2.21
N THR A 258 40.18 -46.26 -2.14
CA THR A 258 38.80 -45.89 -1.83
C THR A 258 38.10 -45.32 -3.06
N ASP A 259 36.84 -45.67 -3.25
CA ASP A 259 35.94 -44.98 -4.16
C ASP A 259 35.52 -43.62 -3.60
N GLY A 260 35.14 -42.71 -4.48
CA GLY A 260 34.76 -41.37 -4.06
C GLY A 260 34.49 -40.42 -5.21
N PHE A 261 34.19 -39.19 -4.84
CA PHE A 261 33.99 -38.10 -5.78
C PHE A 261 34.61 -36.81 -5.25
N GLU A 262 35.14 -35.99 -6.15
CA GLU A 262 35.74 -34.69 -5.84
C GLU A 262 35.32 -33.65 -6.87
N VAL A 263 35.37 -32.38 -6.47
CA VAL A 263 35.15 -31.26 -7.38
C VAL A 263 36.50 -30.79 -7.92
N PHE A 264 36.68 -30.92 -9.22
CA PHE A 264 37.83 -30.39 -9.94
C PHE A 264 37.45 -29.08 -10.64
N ARG A 265 38.35 -28.10 -10.65
CA ARG A 265 38.13 -26.81 -11.31
C ARG A 265 39.19 -26.60 -12.39
N LYS A 266 38.74 -26.35 -13.63
CA LYS A 266 39.58 -26.04 -14.79
C LYS A 266 38.90 -24.95 -15.61
N ASP A 267 39.67 -23.94 -16.02
CA ASP A 267 39.23 -22.83 -16.88
C ASP A 267 37.94 -22.13 -16.39
N GLY A 268 37.78 -21.99 -15.07
CA GLY A 268 36.59 -21.36 -14.46
C GLY A 268 35.35 -22.26 -14.37
N HIS A 269 35.40 -23.46 -14.96
CA HIS A 269 34.34 -24.47 -14.87
C HIS A 269 34.62 -25.46 -13.74
N SER A 270 33.56 -25.88 -13.04
CA SER A 270 33.63 -26.92 -12.01
C SER A 270 33.10 -28.24 -12.56
N TYR A 271 33.85 -29.31 -12.33
CA TYR A 271 33.54 -30.67 -12.76
C TYR A 271 33.49 -31.57 -11.54
N LEU A 272 32.49 -32.43 -11.47
CA LEU A 272 32.45 -33.55 -10.53
C LEU A 272 33.23 -34.70 -11.14
N VAL A 273 34.31 -35.10 -10.49
CA VAL A 273 35.10 -36.27 -10.87
C VAL A 273 34.77 -37.41 -9.90
N VAL A 274 34.30 -38.52 -10.45
CA VAL A 274 33.87 -39.69 -9.69
C VAL A 274 34.79 -40.85 -10.04
N PHE A 275 35.30 -41.55 -9.04
CA PHE A 275 36.25 -42.66 -9.22
C PHE A 275 35.70 -43.94 -8.61
N SER A 276 35.73 -45.02 -9.38
CA SER A 276 35.26 -46.33 -8.94
C SER A 276 36.16 -46.93 -7.87
N LYS A 277 35.71 -48.01 -7.23
CA LYS A 277 36.59 -48.87 -6.42
C LYS A 277 37.73 -49.44 -7.29
N PRO A 278 38.93 -49.61 -6.72
CA PRO A 278 40.01 -50.32 -7.40
C PRO A 278 39.60 -51.76 -7.68
N SER A 279 40.05 -52.29 -8.81
CA SER A 279 39.80 -53.67 -9.22
C SER A 279 41.04 -54.54 -9.09
N THR A 280 40.84 -55.85 -9.17
CA THR A 280 41.91 -56.86 -9.20
C THR A 280 42.81 -56.75 -10.44
N VAL A 281 42.31 -56.14 -11.54
CA VAL A 281 43.00 -56.06 -12.84
C VAL A 281 43.74 -54.73 -13.03
N GLN A 282 43.98 -53.97 -11.95
CA GLN A 282 44.72 -52.70 -11.99
C GLN A 282 44.12 -51.62 -12.93
N TRP A 283 42.87 -51.76 -13.36
CA TRP A 283 42.13 -50.71 -14.06
C TRP A 283 41.10 -50.06 -13.13
N ARG A 284 40.76 -48.81 -13.43
CA ARG A 284 39.81 -48.00 -12.68
C ARG A 284 38.97 -47.15 -13.62
N LEU A 285 37.70 -47.00 -13.31
CA LEU A 285 36.78 -46.18 -14.08
C LEU A 285 36.68 -44.79 -13.42
N VAL A 286 36.78 -43.75 -14.23
CA VAL A 286 36.68 -42.35 -13.81
C VAL A 286 35.65 -41.66 -14.68
N GLN A 287 34.68 -40.99 -14.07
CA GLN A 287 33.68 -40.21 -14.78
C GLN A 287 33.81 -38.73 -14.40
N ILE A 288 33.83 -37.87 -15.41
CA ILE A 288 33.96 -36.41 -15.27
C ILE A 288 32.67 -35.78 -15.78
N ILE A 289 31.92 -35.15 -14.87
CA ILE A 289 30.60 -34.56 -15.14
C ILE A 289 30.66 -33.05 -14.89
N PRO A 290 30.27 -32.19 -15.85
CA PRO A 290 30.17 -30.76 -15.60
C PRO A 290 29.13 -30.47 -14.50
N VAL A 291 29.52 -29.72 -13.46
CA VAL A 291 28.60 -29.36 -12.35
C VAL A 291 27.41 -28.53 -12.85
N SER A 292 27.61 -27.75 -13.92
CA SER A 292 26.53 -27.02 -14.60
C SER A 292 25.45 -27.94 -15.14
N SER A 293 25.81 -29.12 -15.66
CA SER A 293 24.86 -30.13 -16.15
C SER A 293 24.09 -30.78 -15.00
N LEU A 294 24.76 -31.02 -13.87
CA LEU A 294 24.12 -31.52 -12.65
C LEU A 294 23.10 -30.52 -12.07
N LEU A 295 23.41 -29.22 -12.14
CA LEU A 295 22.59 -28.15 -11.59
C LEU A 295 21.59 -27.55 -12.59
N ALA A 296 21.59 -27.99 -13.85
CA ALA A 296 20.68 -27.47 -14.88
C ALA A 296 19.21 -27.69 -14.51
N SER A 297 18.86 -28.87 -14.01
CA SER A 297 17.52 -29.17 -13.48
C SER A 297 17.19 -28.35 -12.23
N THR A 298 18.20 -28.00 -11.44
CA THR A 298 18.07 -27.15 -10.24
C THR A 298 17.74 -25.70 -10.60
N GLN A 299 18.22 -25.19 -11.75
CA GLN A 299 17.87 -23.84 -12.22
C GLN A 299 16.38 -23.70 -12.55
N GLN A 300 15.76 -24.72 -13.17
CA GLN A 300 14.31 -24.70 -13.43
C GLN A 300 13.51 -24.66 -12.13
N ALA A 301 13.90 -25.46 -11.13
CA ALA A 301 13.32 -25.40 -9.80
C ALA A 301 13.50 -24.01 -9.15
N GLY A 302 14.65 -23.35 -9.37
CA GLY A 302 14.90 -21.97 -8.93
C GLY A 302 13.89 -20.97 -9.49
N TRP A 303 13.54 -21.06 -10.78
CA TRP A 303 12.51 -20.19 -11.38
C TRP A 303 11.11 -20.42 -10.79
N VAL A 304 10.77 -21.68 -10.48
CA VAL A 304 9.51 -22.01 -9.81
C VAL A 304 9.46 -21.40 -8.40
N VAL A 305 10.54 -21.53 -7.62
CA VAL A 305 10.65 -20.93 -6.28
C VAL A 305 10.56 -19.40 -6.36
N LEU A 306 11.19 -18.78 -7.35
CA LEU A 306 11.09 -17.34 -7.59
C LEU A 306 9.65 -16.93 -7.91
N GLY A 307 8.96 -17.67 -8.78
CA GLY A 307 7.56 -17.42 -9.14
C GLY A 307 6.62 -17.50 -7.94
N ILE A 308 6.79 -18.54 -7.09
CA ILE A 308 6.07 -18.67 -5.82
C ILE A 308 6.38 -17.49 -4.89
N GLY A 309 7.66 -17.08 -4.81
CA GLY A 309 8.08 -15.93 -4.01
C GLY A 309 7.40 -14.62 -4.43
N VAL A 310 7.33 -14.35 -5.74
CA VAL A 310 6.63 -13.18 -6.30
C VAL A 310 5.13 -13.25 -5.99
N LEU A 311 4.51 -14.41 -6.13
CA LEU A 311 3.09 -14.61 -5.79
C LEU A 311 2.82 -14.33 -4.31
N ILE A 312 3.67 -14.83 -3.40
CA ILE A 312 3.55 -14.58 -1.96
C ILE A 312 3.73 -13.10 -1.64
N LEU A 313 4.67 -12.41 -2.28
CA LEU A 313 4.83 -10.96 -2.13
C LEU A 313 3.59 -10.20 -2.57
N PHE A 314 2.99 -10.59 -3.69
CA PHE A 314 1.75 -9.99 -4.18
C PHE A 314 0.58 -10.20 -3.20
N ILE A 315 0.39 -11.42 -2.71
CA ILE A 315 -0.62 -11.74 -1.68
C ILE A 315 -0.36 -10.95 -0.40
N SER A 316 0.89 -10.86 0.05
CA SER A 316 1.30 -10.10 1.23
C SER A 316 0.97 -8.61 1.09
N ALA A 317 1.19 -8.02 -0.09
CA ALA A 317 0.82 -6.63 -0.37
C ALA A 317 -0.70 -6.40 -0.31
N ILE A 318 -1.49 -7.34 -0.83
CA ILE A 318 -2.96 -7.30 -0.73
C ILE A 318 -3.40 -7.39 0.74
N LEU A 319 -2.85 -8.34 1.50
CA LEU A 319 -3.16 -8.50 2.92
C LEU A 319 -2.76 -7.26 3.73
N ALA A 320 -1.61 -6.65 3.44
CA ALA A 320 -1.17 -5.40 4.07
C ALA A 320 -2.16 -4.26 3.80
N PHE A 321 -2.65 -4.13 2.56
CA PHE A 321 -3.65 -3.13 2.18
C PHE A 321 -4.97 -3.35 2.93
N LEU A 322 -5.46 -4.60 3.00
CA LEU A 322 -6.67 -4.94 3.74
C LEU A 322 -6.51 -4.67 5.24
N PHE A 323 -5.35 -4.99 5.81
CA PHE A 323 -5.03 -4.71 7.22
C PHE A 323 -5.06 -3.21 7.52
N VAL A 324 -4.38 -2.39 6.69
CA VAL A 324 -4.42 -0.92 6.83
C VAL A 324 -5.84 -0.39 6.72
N LYS A 325 -6.62 -0.90 5.76
CA LYS A 325 -8.02 -0.49 5.56
C LYS A 325 -8.91 -0.84 6.76
N SER A 326 -8.69 -1.99 7.37
CA SER A 326 -9.46 -2.48 8.52
C SER A 326 -9.06 -1.76 9.82
N SER A 327 -7.75 -1.62 10.09
CA SER A 327 -7.27 -1.12 11.38
C SER A 327 -7.14 0.40 11.42
N ILE A 328 -6.65 1.06 10.37
CA ILE A 328 -6.24 2.49 10.48
C ILE A 328 -7.32 3.45 10.01
N ASN A 329 -8.15 3.06 9.04
CA ASN A 329 -9.18 3.94 8.50
C ASN A 329 -10.28 4.29 9.52
N PRO A 330 -10.77 3.39 10.40
CA PRO A 330 -11.72 3.76 11.44
C PRO A 330 -11.17 4.84 12.38
N LEU A 331 -9.92 4.70 12.80
CA LEU A 331 -9.25 5.70 13.66
C LEU A 331 -9.14 7.06 12.96
N ARG A 332 -8.79 7.08 11.67
CA ARG A 332 -8.77 8.32 10.88
C ARG A 332 -10.13 8.99 10.79
N ARG A 333 -11.21 8.22 10.61
CA ARG A 333 -12.57 8.75 10.58
C ARG A 333 -12.93 9.39 11.92
N LEU A 334 -12.65 8.71 13.03
CA LEU A 334 -12.87 9.27 14.36
C LEU A 334 -12.10 10.57 14.59
N MET A 335 -10.81 10.61 14.21
CA MET A 335 -10.01 11.85 14.31
C MET A 335 -10.58 12.99 13.46
N MET A 336 -11.17 12.70 12.30
CA MET A 336 -11.83 13.72 11.48
C MET A 336 -13.10 14.24 12.15
N GLU A 337 -13.93 13.36 12.72
CA GLU A 337 -15.12 13.77 13.49
C GLU A 337 -14.75 14.59 14.73
N MET A 338 -13.67 14.25 15.44
CA MET A 338 -13.14 15.07 16.55
C MET A 338 -12.75 16.48 16.08
N LYS A 339 -12.11 16.62 14.91
CA LYS A 339 -11.77 17.93 14.34
C LYS A 339 -12.99 18.75 13.91
N LYS A 340 -14.08 18.10 13.51
CA LYS A 340 -15.35 18.80 13.22
C LYS A 340 -15.97 19.34 14.51
N LEU A 341 -15.99 18.51 15.57
CA LEU A 341 -16.45 18.93 16.89
C LEU A 341 -15.65 20.14 17.43
N GLU A 342 -14.32 20.13 17.28
CA GLU A 342 -13.44 21.26 17.66
C GLU A 342 -13.82 22.58 16.95
N ARG A 343 -14.37 22.50 15.73
CA ARG A 343 -14.83 23.65 14.94
C ARG A 343 -16.28 24.07 15.26
N GLY A 344 -16.91 23.45 16.25
CA GLY A 344 -18.27 23.76 16.69
C GLY A 344 -19.38 22.96 16.01
N ASP A 345 -19.04 21.90 15.26
CA ASP A 345 -20.04 20.98 14.70
C ASP A 345 -20.40 19.87 15.70
N PHE A 346 -21.45 20.10 16.48
CA PHE A 346 -21.98 19.16 17.47
C PHE A 346 -22.93 18.10 16.88
N HIS A 347 -23.01 17.99 15.55
CA HIS A 347 -23.71 16.91 14.85
C HIS A 347 -22.75 15.81 14.37
N ALA A 348 -21.47 15.88 14.74
CA ALA A 348 -20.49 14.83 14.47
C ALA A 348 -20.88 13.52 15.17
N HIS A 349 -21.09 12.46 14.39
CA HIS A 349 -21.38 11.11 14.89
C HIS A 349 -20.40 10.12 14.28
N SER A 350 -19.68 9.38 15.13
CA SER A 350 -18.86 8.26 14.67
C SER A 350 -19.73 7.03 14.46
N ALA A 351 -19.81 6.53 13.23
CA ALA A 351 -20.45 5.25 12.91
C ALA A 351 -19.66 4.08 13.53
N SER A 352 -20.38 3.04 13.97
CA SER A 352 -19.78 1.84 14.56
C SER A 352 -18.84 1.13 13.57
N SER A 353 -17.66 0.79 14.07
CA SER A 353 -16.65 0.00 13.35
C SER A 353 -16.77 -1.48 13.70
N TYR A 354 -16.02 -2.33 13.00
CA TYR A 354 -16.15 -3.80 13.06
C TYR A 354 -15.51 -4.46 14.29
N THR A 355 -14.59 -3.81 15.00
CA THR A 355 -13.96 -4.39 16.21
C THR A 355 -14.46 -3.74 17.49
N GLU A 356 -14.51 -4.53 18.55
CA GLU A 356 -15.05 -4.16 19.86
C GLU A 356 -14.39 -2.89 20.42
N GLU A 357 -13.07 -2.76 20.29
CA GLU A 357 -12.31 -1.61 20.79
C GLU A 357 -12.71 -0.30 20.07
N TYR A 358 -12.99 -0.35 18.76
CA TYR A 358 -13.45 0.83 18.03
C TYR A 358 -14.90 1.19 18.34
N VAL A 359 -15.74 0.19 18.64
CA VAL A 359 -17.11 0.41 19.11
C VAL A 359 -17.07 1.15 20.45
N GLN A 360 -16.24 0.70 21.39
CA GLN A 360 -16.08 1.35 22.69
C GLN A 360 -15.59 2.80 22.56
N LEU A 361 -14.60 3.04 21.68
CA LEU A 361 -14.07 4.38 21.45
C LEU A 361 -15.09 5.31 20.80
N SER A 362 -15.85 4.82 19.81
CA SER A 362 -16.93 5.58 19.16
C SER A 362 -18.05 5.89 20.13
N TYR A 363 -18.41 4.94 21.00
CA TYR A 363 -19.42 5.14 22.04
C TYR A 363 -19.00 6.23 23.03
N SER A 364 -17.75 6.17 23.50
CA SER A 364 -17.20 7.18 24.42
C SER A 364 -17.12 8.57 23.79
N PHE A 365 -16.76 8.65 22.51
CA PHE A 365 -16.78 9.90 21.75
C PHE A 365 -18.20 10.46 21.62
N ASN A 366 -19.16 9.65 21.16
CA ASN A 366 -20.55 10.09 20.97
C ASN A 366 -21.19 10.52 22.32
N HIS A 367 -20.90 9.80 23.41
CA HIS A 367 -21.34 10.17 24.75
C HIS A 367 -20.73 11.52 25.21
N MET A 368 -19.46 11.79 24.89
CA MET A 368 -18.82 13.08 25.16
C MET A 368 -19.46 14.22 24.37
N VAL A 369 -19.76 14.00 23.07
CA VAL A 369 -20.46 14.98 22.22
C VAL A 369 -21.84 15.32 22.80
N SER A 370 -22.60 14.31 23.23
CA SER A 370 -23.91 14.52 23.87
C SER A 370 -23.79 15.38 25.14
N ARG A 371 -22.86 15.03 26.05
CA ARG A 371 -22.63 15.82 27.27
C ARG A 371 -22.23 17.27 26.97
N LEU A 372 -21.37 17.50 25.99
CA LEU A 372 -20.97 18.85 25.60
C LEU A 372 -22.15 19.66 25.08
N LYS A 373 -23.02 19.04 24.27
CA LYS A 373 -24.25 19.67 23.79
C LYS A 373 -25.19 20.05 24.94
N ASP A 374 -25.44 19.12 25.87
CA ASP A 374 -26.30 19.37 27.02
C ASP A 374 -25.77 20.50 27.93
N LEU A 375 -24.45 20.55 28.13
CA LEU A 375 -23.79 21.63 28.87
C LEU A 375 -23.94 22.97 28.15
N MET A 376 -23.73 23.01 26.83
CA MET A 376 -23.86 24.22 26.03
C MET A 376 -25.29 24.78 26.04
N ASP A 377 -26.29 23.91 25.92
CA ASP A 377 -27.70 24.29 26.00
C ASP A 377 -28.08 24.80 27.41
N SER A 378 -27.51 24.20 28.46
CA SER A 378 -27.70 24.64 29.84
C SER A 378 -27.13 26.05 30.08
N VAL A 379 -25.89 26.29 29.64
CA VAL A 379 -25.24 27.62 29.73
C VAL A 379 -26.03 28.68 28.94
N LYS A 380 -26.53 28.32 27.75
CA LYS A 380 -27.34 29.24 26.93
C LYS A 380 -28.66 29.61 27.63
N LYS A 381 -29.35 28.64 28.23
CA LYS A 381 -30.58 28.88 29.01
C LYS A 381 -30.31 29.77 30.21
N GLU A 382 -29.25 29.50 30.97
CA GLU A 382 -28.87 30.30 32.13
C GLU A 382 -28.52 31.74 31.74
N SER A 383 -27.75 31.93 30.67
CA SER A 383 -27.44 33.27 30.15
C SER A 383 -28.68 34.04 29.71
N LYS A 384 -29.67 33.38 29.10
CA LYS A 384 -30.93 34.02 28.69
C LYS A 384 -31.74 34.45 29.91
N ALA A 385 -31.92 33.54 30.88
CA ALA A 385 -32.65 33.83 32.11
C ALA A 385 -32.01 34.98 32.90
N LYS A 386 -30.67 35.01 32.99
CA LYS A 386 -29.93 36.11 33.62
C LYS A 386 -30.19 37.46 32.95
N ARG A 387 -30.21 37.48 31.61
CA ARG A 387 -30.45 38.71 30.84
C ARG A 387 -31.87 39.23 31.03
N GLU A 388 -32.87 38.33 31.03
CA GLU A 388 -34.27 38.69 31.30
C GLU A 388 -34.45 39.24 32.72
N ALA A 389 -33.83 38.60 33.72
CA ALA A 389 -33.86 39.07 35.10
C ALA A 389 -33.24 40.46 35.26
N GLN A 390 -32.10 40.73 34.59
CA GLN A 390 -31.46 42.04 34.61
C GLN A 390 -32.33 43.14 34.00
N THR A 391 -32.97 42.86 32.85
CA THR A 391 -33.90 43.80 32.21
C THR A 391 -35.10 44.10 33.10
N SER A 392 -35.71 43.06 33.67
CA SER A 392 -36.87 43.22 34.57
C SER A 392 -36.52 44.02 35.84
N LEU A 393 -35.32 43.82 36.40
CA LEU A 393 -34.84 44.56 37.56
C LEU A 393 -34.62 46.05 37.26
N LEU A 394 -34.12 46.38 36.05
CA LEU A 394 -33.99 47.77 35.58
C LEU A 394 -35.36 48.44 35.40
N GLU A 395 -36.34 47.74 34.85
CA GLU A 395 -37.71 48.26 34.69
C GLU A 395 -38.39 48.51 36.05
N ALA A 396 -38.18 47.62 37.03
CA ALA A 396 -38.77 47.72 38.36
C ALA A 396 -38.22 48.88 39.21
N GLN A 397 -37.05 49.44 38.88
CA GLN A 397 -36.45 50.55 39.62
C GLN A 397 -37.18 51.90 39.43
N ILE A 398 -38.04 52.05 38.42
CA ILE A 398 -38.94 53.22 38.28
C ILE A 398 -40.32 52.83 38.82
N LYS A 399 -40.61 53.08 40.10
CA LYS A 399 -41.95 52.82 40.68
C LYS A 399 -42.97 53.87 40.18
N PRO A 400 -43.87 53.55 39.23
CA PRO A 400 -44.73 54.57 38.61
C PRO A 400 -45.69 55.22 39.62
N HIS A 401 -46.16 54.43 40.59
CA HIS A 401 -47.06 54.88 41.64
C HIS A 401 -46.44 55.94 42.57
N PHE A 402 -45.14 55.84 42.88
CA PHE A 402 -44.47 56.86 43.71
C PHE A 402 -44.44 58.21 42.99
N LEU A 403 -44.16 58.21 41.69
CA LEU A 403 -44.11 59.43 40.88
C LEU A 403 -45.49 60.08 40.76
N TYR A 404 -46.56 59.31 40.49
CA TYR A 404 -47.92 59.87 40.44
C TYR A 404 -48.34 60.44 41.79
N ASN A 405 -48.11 59.70 42.88
CA ASN A 405 -48.50 60.17 44.21
C ASN A 405 -47.73 61.43 44.62
N THR A 406 -46.47 61.56 44.20
CA THR A 406 -45.68 62.76 44.46
C THR A 406 -46.24 63.96 43.70
N LEU A 407 -46.60 63.77 42.43
CA LEU A 407 -47.20 64.85 41.62
C LEU A 407 -48.59 65.25 42.14
N ASP A 408 -49.44 64.28 42.51
CA ASP A 408 -50.74 64.57 43.09
C ASP A 408 -50.60 65.37 44.40
N MET A 409 -49.61 65.04 45.24
CA MET A 409 -49.30 65.83 46.45
C MET A 409 -48.92 67.28 46.11
N ILE A 410 -48.05 67.50 45.12
CA ILE A 410 -47.62 68.85 44.72
C ILE A 410 -48.79 69.61 44.09
N HIS A 411 -49.67 68.95 43.33
CA HIS A 411 -50.89 69.54 42.76
C HIS A 411 -51.82 70.09 43.86
N TRP A 412 -52.09 69.29 44.90
CA TRP A 412 -52.90 69.76 46.04
C TRP A 412 -52.24 70.91 46.79
N ARG A 413 -50.93 70.84 47.02
CA ARG A 413 -50.20 71.97 47.64
C ARG A 413 -50.25 73.25 46.81
N ALA A 414 -50.15 73.15 45.48
CA ALA A 414 -50.24 74.33 44.61
C ALA A 414 -51.61 75.02 44.72
N LEU A 415 -52.69 74.23 44.84
CA LEU A 415 -54.04 74.76 45.09
C LEU A 415 -54.15 75.46 46.46
N ASP A 416 -53.54 74.92 47.51
CA ASP A 416 -53.51 75.55 48.85
C ASP A 416 -52.87 76.95 48.82
N TYR A 417 -51.86 77.16 47.95
CA TYR A 417 -51.20 78.45 47.75
C TYR A 417 -51.87 79.34 46.67
N LYS A 418 -53.04 78.95 46.15
CA LYS A 418 -53.75 79.63 45.04
C LYS A 418 -52.90 79.79 43.77
N ALA A 419 -51.94 78.90 43.54
CA ALA A 419 -51.12 78.84 42.34
C ALA A 419 -51.78 77.92 41.30
N GLU A 420 -52.85 78.42 40.67
CA GLU A 420 -53.70 77.65 39.74
C GLU A 420 -52.94 77.22 38.46
N ASP A 421 -52.04 78.07 37.97
CA ASP A 421 -51.13 77.82 36.85
C ASP A 421 -50.16 76.64 37.14
N ILE A 422 -49.55 76.64 38.33
CA ILE A 422 -48.68 75.56 38.79
C ILE A 422 -49.47 74.25 38.94
N SER A 423 -50.65 74.34 39.52
CA SER A 423 -51.57 73.20 39.69
C SER A 423 -51.94 72.57 38.36
N PHE A 424 -52.30 73.39 37.37
CA PHE A 424 -52.60 72.95 36.01
C PHE A 424 -51.39 72.27 35.35
N MET A 425 -50.20 72.87 35.42
CA MET A 425 -48.98 72.27 34.86
C MET A 425 -48.64 70.91 35.47
N ILE A 426 -48.80 70.74 36.79
CA ILE A 426 -48.56 69.46 37.46
C ILE A 426 -49.57 68.41 37.02
N GLN A 427 -50.84 68.80 36.83
CA GLN A 427 -51.88 67.90 36.34
C GLN A 427 -51.58 67.44 34.90
N GLN A 428 -51.18 68.35 34.01
CA GLN A 428 -50.77 68.00 32.65
C GLN A 428 -49.52 67.10 32.66
N LEU A 429 -48.55 67.38 33.52
CA LEU A 429 -47.34 66.57 33.68
C LEU A 429 -47.66 65.16 34.20
N GLY A 430 -48.56 65.04 35.19
CA GLY A 430 -49.01 63.76 35.72
C GLY A 430 -49.72 62.91 34.66
N LYS A 431 -50.60 63.52 33.85
CA LYS A 431 -51.24 62.85 32.70
C LYS A 431 -50.21 62.42 31.65
N MET A 432 -49.29 63.32 31.29
CA MET A 432 -48.23 63.04 30.32
C MET A 432 -47.36 61.85 30.77
N LEU A 433 -46.89 61.84 32.02
CA LEU A 433 -46.09 60.74 32.58
C LEU A 433 -46.88 59.42 32.65
N ARG A 434 -48.18 59.48 32.96
CA ARG A 434 -49.03 58.28 33.01
C ARG A 434 -49.15 57.59 31.66
N ILE A 435 -49.37 58.39 30.61
CA ILE A 435 -49.44 57.90 29.23
C ILE A 435 -48.04 57.47 28.75
N GLY A 436 -46.97 58.18 29.10
CA GLY A 436 -45.60 57.81 28.71
C GLY A 436 -45.13 56.47 29.30
N LEU A 437 -45.45 56.21 30.57
CA LEU A 437 -45.04 54.97 31.25
C LEU A 437 -45.90 53.77 30.81
N SER A 438 -47.21 53.95 30.63
CA SER A 438 -48.16 52.97 30.03
C SER A 438 -47.98 51.50 30.46
N GLY A 439 -47.51 51.24 31.68
CA GLY A 439 -47.27 49.88 32.20
C GLY A 439 -46.35 49.01 31.34
N GLY A 440 -45.41 49.61 30.60
CA GLY A 440 -44.47 48.89 29.74
C GLY A 440 -44.98 48.54 28.33
N LYS A 441 -46.23 48.91 27.97
CA LYS A 441 -46.74 48.68 26.60
C LYS A 441 -45.89 49.39 25.55
N LEU A 442 -45.66 48.77 24.39
CA LEU A 442 -44.90 49.34 23.27
C LEU A 442 -45.77 50.21 22.33
N PHE A 443 -47.06 49.87 22.20
CA PHE A 443 -48.05 50.56 21.38
C PHE A 443 -49.20 51.09 22.26
N ILE A 444 -49.74 52.24 21.89
CA ILE A 444 -50.93 52.85 22.50
C ILE A 444 -51.90 53.32 21.40
N ARG A 445 -53.15 53.66 21.75
CA ARG A 445 -54.10 54.16 20.75
C ARG A 445 -53.72 55.59 20.36
N LEU A 446 -53.97 55.97 19.10
CA LEU A 446 -53.68 57.30 18.59
C LEU A 446 -54.31 58.40 19.46
N ARG A 447 -55.55 58.21 19.95
CA ARG A 447 -56.20 59.14 20.87
C ARG A 447 -55.39 59.40 22.16
N ASP A 448 -54.68 58.39 22.67
CA ASP A 448 -53.88 58.49 23.89
C ASP A 448 -52.56 59.22 23.59
N GLU A 449 -51.95 58.96 22.43
CA GLU A 449 -50.79 59.71 21.94
C GLU A 449 -51.13 61.19 21.67
N LEU A 450 -52.30 61.48 21.10
CA LEU A 450 -52.81 62.85 20.91
C LEU A 450 -53.09 63.53 22.26
N GLU A 451 -53.63 62.81 23.25
CA GLU A 451 -53.79 63.35 24.61
C GLU A 451 -52.44 63.68 25.24
N HIS A 452 -51.45 62.80 25.07
CA HIS A 452 -50.08 63.03 25.53
C HIS A 452 -49.44 64.27 24.87
N ALA A 453 -49.59 64.41 23.55
CA ALA A 453 -49.17 65.59 22.79
C ALA A 453 -49.86 66.88 23.28
N ARG A 454 -51.18 66.85 23.52
CA ARG A 454 -51.94 67.98 24.07
C ARG A 454 -51.47 68.37 25.47
N CYS A 455 -51.16 67.40 26.33
CA CYS A 455 -50.59 67.68 27.65
C CYS A 455 -49.24 68.40 27.54
N TYR A 456 -48.34 67.91 26.68
CA TYR A 456 -47.05 68.54 26.41
C TYR A 456 -47.21 69.99 25.92
N ILE A 457 -48.05 70.21 24.91
CA ILE A 457 -48.29 71.55 24.35
C ILE A 457 -48.89 72.49 25.40
N SER A 458 -49.82 72.00 26.23
CA SER A 458 -50.42 72.80 27.31
C SER A 458 -49.35 73.27 28.30
N ILE A 459 -48.40 72.41 28.67
CA ILE A 459 -47.26 72.80 29.52
C ILE A 459 -46.37 73.83 28.81
N GLN A 460 -46.11 73.64 27.51
CA GLN A 460 -45.28 74.59 26.74
C GLN A 460 -45.92 75.97 26.60
N LYS A 461 -47.25 76.04 26.46
CA LYS A 461 -48.02 77.29 26.39
C LYS A 461 -47.86 78.14 27.66
N GLU A 462 -47.83 77.51 28.83
CA GLU A 462 -47.62 78.20 30.11
C GLU A 462 -46.14 78.60 30.30
N ARG A 463 -45.20 77.80 29.79
CA ARG A 463 -43.76 77.98 30.02
C ARG A 463 -43.12 79.03 29.11
N LEU A 464 -43.61 79.17 27.88
CA LEU A 464 -42.97 79.99 26.85
C LEU A 464 -43.56 81.40 26.79
N PRO A 465 -42.72 82.43 26.56
CA PRO A 465 -43.18 83.83 26.57
C PRO A 465 -43.96 84.24 25.30
N PHE A 466 -44.17 83.31 24.36
CA PHE A 466 -44.85 83.56 23.08
C PHE A 466 -46.03 82.61 22.88
N PRO A 467 -47.10 83.04 22.18
CA PRO A 467 -48.29 82.21 21.99
C PRO A 467 -48.03 81.02 21.05
N ILE A 468 -48.58 79.86 21.39
CA ILE A 468 -48.58 78.64 20.57
C ILE A 468 -50.02 78.32 20.14
N GLU A 469 -50.26 78.26 18.84
CA GLU A 469 -51.49 77.78 18.24
C GLU A 469 -51.28 76.34 17.77
N TYR A 470 -52.10 75.43 18.27
CA TYR A 470 -52.02 74.02 17.90
C TYR A 470 -53.37 73.55 17.38
N THR A 471 -53.36 73.01 16.17
CA THR A 471 -54.56 72.54 15.48
C THR A 471 -54.43 71.07 15.09
N GLU A 472 -55.48 70.30 15.33
CA GLU A 472 -55.53 68.87 15.04
C GLU A 472 -56.66 68.57 14.04
N GLN A 473 -56.30 68.02 12.90
CA GLN A 473 -57.23 67.50 11.89
C GLN A 473 -57.03 65.99 11.77
N VAL A 474 -57.79 65.23 12.55
CA VAL A 474 -57.64 63.77 12.65
C VAL A 474 -58.90 63.09 12.16
N GLU A 475 -58.74 62.21 11.18
CA GLU A 475 -59.81 61.35 10.68
C GLU A 475 -60.47 60.57 11.84
N PRO A 476 -61.81 60.55 11.98
CA PRO A 476 -62.49 59.97 13.15
C PRO A 476 -62.11 58.51 13.44
N ARG A 477 -61.93 57.68 12.40
CA ARG A 477 -61.55 56.27 12.54
C ARG A 477 -60.12 56.09 13.05
N ALA A 478 -59.20 56.95 12.60
CA ALA A 478 -57.79 56.86 12.95
C ALA A 478 -57.52 56.99 14.46
N ARG A 479 -58.37 57.70 15.21
CA ARG A 479 -58.22 57.89 16.68
C ARG A 479 -58.14 56.59 17.47
N SER A 480 -58.70 55.50 16.94
CA SER A 480 -58.71 54.19 17.61
C SER A 480 -57.53 53.29 17.24
N TYR A 481 -56.75 53.65 16.23
CA TYR A 481 -55.63 52.83 15.74
C TYR A 481 -54.47 52.78 16.72
N TYR A 482 -53.77 51.64 16.75
CA TYR A 482 -52.57 51.46 17.55
C TYR A 482 -51.35 52.02 16.83
N ILE A 483 -50.59 52.86 17.53
CA ILE A 483 -49.33 53.43 17.04
C ILE A 483 -48.22 53.25 18.08
N PRO A 484 -46.94 53.27 17.66
CA PRO A 484 -45.83 53.30 18.61
C PRO A 484 -45.98 54.46 19.58
N LYS A 485 -45.83 54.20 20.88
CA LYS A 485 -45.98 55.24 21.90
C LYS A 485 -44.87 56.30 21.82
N ILE A 486 -45.21 57.53 22.20
CA ILE A 486 -44.30 58.67 22.38
C ILE A 486 -43.49 58.94 21.10
N ILE A 487 -44.20 59.11 19.99
CA ILE A 487 -43.62 59.53 18.71
C ILE A 487 -44.05 60.95 18.33
N LEU A 488 -45.22 61.45 18.78
CA LEU A 488 -45.67 62.81 18.48
C LEU A 488 -44.96 63.84 19.36
N GLN A 489 -44.70 63.53 20.63
CA GLN A 489 -44.05 64.47 21.54
C GLN A 489 -42.69 64.95 21.00
N PRO A 490 -41.74 64.08 20.57
CA PRO A 490 -40.46 64.57 20.07
C PRO A 490 -40.60 65.39 18.78
N LEU A 491 -41.60 65.11 17.93
CA LEU A 491 -41.84 65.90 16.71
C LEU A 491 -42.35 67.29 17.05
N ILE A 492 -43.30 67.38 17.98
CA ILE A 492 -43.85 68.63 18.49
C ILE A 492 -42.79 69.42 19.25
N GLU A 493 -41.95 68.75 20.05
CA GLU A 493 -40.82 69.37 20.75
C GLU A 493 -39.85 70.02 19.76
N ASN A 494 -39.52 69.34 18.66
CA ASN A 494 -38.70 69.94 17.61
C ASN A 494 -39.38 71.16 16.97
N ALA A 495 -40.70 71.10 16.73
CA ALA A 495 -41.45 72.27 16.25
C ALA A 495 -41.48 73.42 17.27
N VAL A 496 -41.54 73.14 18.58
CA VAL A 496 -41.51 74.17 19.63
C VAL A 496 -40.12 74.80 19.79
N ILE A 497 -39.06 74.00 19.74
CA ILE A 497 -37.68 74.48 19.91
C ILE A 497 -37.20 75.23 18.66
N HIS A 498 -37.48 74.71 17.46
CA HIS A 498 -36.93 75.23 16.21
C HIS A 498 -37.92 76.03 15.37
N GLY A 499 -39.23 75.92 15.64
CA GLY A 499 -40.28 76.57 14.86
C GLY A 499 -40.46 78.07 15.15
N LYS A 500 -39.60 78.70 15.96
CA LYS A 500 -39.76 80.12 16.34
C LYS A 500 -39.72 81.03 15.09
N PRO A 501 -40.78 81.81 14.80
CA PRO A 501 -40.73 82.79 13.73
C PRO A 501 -39.77 83.94 14.11
N GLY A 502 -38.99 84.44 13.14
CA GLY A 502 -37.96 85.47 13.37
C GLY A 502 -38.46 86.86 13.80
N GLN A 503 -39.78 87.05 13.98
CA GLN A 503 -40.41 88.29 14.44
C GLN A 503 -41.17 88.01 15.75
N GLU A 504 -40.87 88.75 16.82
CA GLU A 504 -41.28 88.46 18.21
C GLU A 504 -42.80 88.53 18.50
N GLU A 505 -43.64 88.87 17.52
CA GLU A 505 -45.09 89.08 17.71
C GLU A 505 -46.01 88.05 17.04
N LYS A 506 -45.49 87.08 16.25
CA LYS A 506 -46.34 86.07 15.59
C LYS A 506 -46.45 84.79 16.41
N PRO A 507 -47.65 84.18 16.54
CA PRO A 507 -47.80 82.89 17.21
C PRO A 507 -47.07 81.78 16.46
N LEU A 508 -46.47 80.86 17.21
CA LEU A 508 -45.99 79.59 16.67
C LEU A 508 -47.22 78.75 16.30
N GLN A 509 -47.38 78.43 15.02
CA GLN A 509 -48.48 77.63 14.53
C GLN A 509 -47.99 76.21 14.27
N ILE A 510 -48.58 75.24 14.97
CA ILE A 510 -48.32 73.82 14.78
C ILE A 510 -49.62 73.17 14.28
N GLY A 511 -49.58 72.62 13.07
CA GLY A 511 -50.70 71.88 12.47
C GLY A 511 -50.40 70.38 12.44
N LEU A 512 -51.31 69.56 12.96
CA LEU A 512 -51.23 68.10 12.87
C LEU A 512 -52.41 67.58 12.04
N THR A 513 -52.11 66.98 10.90
CA THR A 513 -53.10 66.31 10.05
C THR A 513 -52.82 64.81 10.03
N ILE A 514 -53.84 64.00 10.34
CA ILE A 514 -53.73 62.54 10.33
C ILE A 514 -54.85 61.94 9.49
N ARG A 515 -54.47 61.18 8.47
CA ARG A 515 -55.37 60.55 7.51
C ARG A 515 -54.89 59.16 7.11
N GLN A 516 -55.82 58.26 6.84
CA GLN A 516 -55.51 56.98 6.22
C GLN A 516 -55.36 57.17 4.71
N ILE A 517 -54.26 56.66 4.14
CA ILE A 517 -54.01 56.64 2.71
C ILE A 517 -54.13 55.20 2.21
N GLN A 518 -54.90 55.00 1.15
CA GLN A 518 -55.04 53.73 0.45
C GLN A 518 -54.51 53.89 -1.00
N PRO A 519 -53.24 53.56 -1.26
CA PRO A 519 -52.70 53.59 -2.62
C PRO A 519 -53.24 52.41 -3.43
N GLU A 520 -53.38 52.59 -4.75
CA GLU A 520 -53.68 51.48 -5.66
C GLU A 520 -52.57 50.43 -5.61
N GLY A 521 -52.93 49.18 -5.34
CA GLY A 521 -52.01 48.04 -5.31
C GLY A 521 -51.08 47.94 -4.09
N ARG A 522 -51.33 48.71 -3.01
CA ARG A 522 -50.56 48.61 -1.74
C ARG A 522 -51.48 48.55 -0.53
N ALA A 523 -50.96 48.05 0.60
CA ALA A 523 -51.67 48.08 1.87
C ALA A 523 -51.94 49.54 2.33
N PRO A 524 -53.06 49.79 3.03
CA PRO A 524 -53.31 51.10 3.64
C PRO A 524 -52.22 51.44 4.65
N TYR A 525 -51.86 52.73 4.71
CA TYR A 525 -50.99 53.26 5.74
C TYR A 525 -51.59 54.51 6.36
N LEU A 526 -51.22 54.79 7.60
CA LEU A 526 -51.56 56.00 8.30
C LEU A 526 -50.49 57.05 8.00
N GLU A 527 -50.90 58.21 7.46
CA GLU A 527 -50.04 59.36 7.24
C GLU A 527 -50.30 60.41 8.33
N LEU A 528 -49.25 60.77 9.06
CA LEU A 528 -49.27 61.85 10.04
C LEU A 528 -48.38 62.97 9.51
N GLN A 529 -48.96 64.13 9.28
CA GLN A 529 -48.24 65.31 8.82
C GLN A 529 -48.27 66.36 9.92
N LEU A 530 -47.10 66.65 10.49
CA LEU A 530 -46.89 67.75 11.42
C LEU A 530 -46.25 68.92 10.67
N THR A 531 -46.80 70.11 10.80
CA THR A 531 -46.31 71.32 10.15
C THR A 531 -46.08 72.43 11.16
N ASP A 532 -45.03 73.22 10.96
CA ASP A 532 -44.78 74.47 11.69
C ASP A 532 -44.64 75.66 10.74
N ASN A 533 -44.58 76.87 11.29
CA ASN A 533 -44.37 78.14 10.58
C ASN A 533 -43.01 78.80 10.92
N GLY A 534 -42.00 78.01 11.27
CA GLY A 534 -40.68 78.49 11.69
C GLY A 534 -39.71 78.83 10.57
N THR A 535 -38.42 78.88 10.92
CA THR A 535 -37.34 79.30 9.98
C THR A 535 -37.03 78.29 8.88
N GLY A 536 -37.57 77.07 8.96
CA GLY A 536 -37.27 75.99 8.03
C GLY A 536 -35.92 75.30 8.29
N LEU A 537 -35.66 74.26 7.51
CA LEU A 537 -34.42 73.49 7.45
C LEU A 537 -33.36 74.24 6.60
N PRO A 538 -32.07 74.17 6.97
CA PRO A 538 -30.97 74.70 6.16
C PRO A 538 -30.89 74.10 4.75
N GLU A 539 -30.25 74.84 3.84
CA GLU A 539 -29.91 74.32 2.50
C GLU A 539 -29.00 73.09 2.64
N HIS A 540 -29.28 72.01 1.89
CA HIS A 540 -28.62 70.70 2.01
C HIS A 540 -28.81 69.94 3.34
N TRP A 541 -29.89 70.22 4.08
CA TRP A 541 -30.21 69.45 5.27
C TRP A 541 -30.55 67.99 4.94
N GLU A 542 -29.85 67.06 5.61
CA GLU A 542 -30.09 65.62 5.51
C GLU A 542 -30.39 65.00 6.87
N LEU A 543 -31.44 64.18 6.90
CA LEU A 543 -31.89 63.48 8.11
C LEU A 543 -30.81 62.54 8.69
N GLU A 544 -29.91 62.01 7.85
CA GLU A 544 -28.85 61.06 8.25
C GLU A 544 -27.68 61.74 8.96
N HIS A 545 -27.45 63.04 8.70
CA HIS A 545 -26.36 63.83 9.26
C HIS A 545 -26.80 64.73 10.44
N THR A 546 -28.07 64.63 10.85
CA THR A 546 -28.64 65.45 11.94
C THR A 546 -28.16 64.97 13.32
N THR A 547 -27.62 65.86 14.14
CA THR A 547 -27.18 65.58 15.53
C THR A 547 -28.31 65.48 16.55
N GLY A 548 -29.56 65.77 16.12
CA GLY A 548 -30.76 65.72 16.95
C GLY A 548 -31.16 64.29 17.35
N ILE A 549 -30.85 63.93 18.59
CA ILE A 549 -31.16 62.61 19.19
C ILE A 549 -32.67 62.29 19.12
N GLY A 550 -33.54 63.30 19.22
CA GLY A 550 -35.01 63.12 19.24
C GLY A 550 -35.61 62.55 17.96
N ILE A 551 -35.36 63.17 16.80
CA ILE A 551 -35.92 62.72 15.50
C ILE A 551 -35.34 61.36 15.09
N GLN A 552 -34.03 61.15 15.28
CA GLN A 552 -33.40 59.86 14.97
C GLN A 552 -33.99 58.72 15.81
N ASN A 553 -34.29 58.99 17.08
CA ASN A 553 -34.96 58.03 17.95
C ASN A 553 -36.38 57.71 17.48
N VAL A 554 -37.15 58.71 17.03
CA VAL A 554 -38.49 58.48 16.44
C VAL A 554 -38.39 57.62 15.18
N ARG A 555 -37.49 57.96 14.24
CA ARG A 555 -37.26 57.16 13.01
C ARG A 555 -36.87 55.73 13.35
N ARG A 556 -35.88 55.55 14.24
CA ARG A 556 -35.39 54.22 14.62
C ARG A 556 -36.47 53.41 15.32
N ARG A 557 -37.27 54.04 16.19
CA ARG A 557 -38.40 53.40 16.88
C ARG A 557 -39.45 52.91 15.89
N ILE A 558 -39.83 53.74 14.92
CA ILE A 558 -40.78 53.35 13.87
C ILE A 558 -40.22 52.18 13.06
N GLN A 559 -38.96 52.25 12.64
CA GLN A 559 -38.34 51.16 11.86
C GLN A 559 -38.21 49.86 12.64
N LEU A 560 -37.92 49.93 13.95
CA LEU A 560 -37.80 48.74 14.81
C LEU A 560 -39.14 48.05 15.05
N TYR A 561 -40.23 48.81 15.20
CA TYR A 561 -41.54 48.25 15.56
C TYR A 561 -42.48 48.06 14.36
N CYS A 562 -42.27 48.80 13.28
CA CYS A 562 -43.12 48.76 12.10
C CYS A 562 -42.38 48.22 10.86
N GLY A 563 -41.06 48.06 10.91
CA GLY A 563 -40.28 47.59 9.76
C GLY A 563 -39.73 48.72 8.89
N SER A 564 -38.85 48.37 7.96
CA SER A 564 -38.04 49.31 7.17
C SER A 564 -38.83 50.14 6.14
N PHE A 565 -40.01 49.67 5.74
CA PHE A 565 -40.92 50.38 4.82
C PHE A 565 -41.57 51.62 5.44
N TYR A 566 -41.59 51.71 6.77
CA TYR A 566 -42.16 52.82 7.52
C TYR A 566 -41.08 53.74 8.08
N GLY A 567 -41.44 55.00 8.34
CA GLY A 567 -40.49 55.98 8.82
C GLY A 567 -41.04 57.39 8.79
N LEU A 568 -40.11 58.35 8.75
CA LEU A 568 -40.43 59.77 8.67
C LEU A 568 -39.61 60.45 7.58
N ARG A 569 -40.17 61.52 7.02
CA ARG A 569 -39.52 62.44 6.09
C ARG A 569 -39.76 63.87 6.55
N MET A 570 -38.85 64.77 6.21
CA MET A 570 -38.95 66.19 6.55
C MET A 570 -38.64 67.02 5.30
N ALA A 571 -39.40 68.09 5.10
CA ALA A 571 -39.22 69.02 3.98
C ALA A 571 -39.59 70.45 4.40
N ASN A 572 -39.00 71.44 3.75
CA ASN A 572 -39.42 72.83 3.90
C ASN A 572 -40.76 73.06 3.22
N ARG A 573 -41.60 73.91 3.84
CA ARG A 573 -42.86 74.37 3.25
C ARG A 573 -42.62 75.61 2.40
N GLU A 574 -43.37 75.73 1.30
CA GLU A 574 -43.32 76.92 0.42
C GLU A 574 -43.72 78.21 1.16
N GLU A 575 -44.59 78.08 2.16
CA GLU A 575 -45.10 79.18 3.00
C GLU A 575 -44.18 79.53 4.19
N GLY A 576 -43.05 78.83 4.34
CA GLY A 576 -42.16 78.90 5.51
C GLY A 576 -42.45 77.81 6.56
N GLY A 577 -41.41 77.41 7.31
CA GLY A 577 -41.46 76.33 8.30
C GLY A 577 -41.18 74.93 7.74
N VAL A 578 -41.32 73.91 8.59
CA VAL A 578 -41.03 72.51 8.24
C VAL A 578 -42.31 71.67 8.22
N ALA A 579 -42.38 70.70 7.31
CA ALA A 579 -43.36 69.64 7.30
C ALA A 579 -42.68 68.30 7.58
N VAL A 580 -43.10 67.63 8.65
CA VAL A 580 -42.69 66.26 9.00
C VAL A 580 -43.81 65.30 8.65
N THR A 581 -43.54 64.37 7.74
CA THR A 581 -44.49 63.34 7.32
C THR A 581 -44.04 61.99 7.85
N VAL A 582 -44.90 61.33 8.63
CA VAL A 582 -44.68 60.01 9.21
C VAL A 582 -45.64 59.01 8.56
N HIS A 583 -45.11 57.86 8.15
CA HIS A 583 -45.91 56.74 7.63
C HIS A 583 -45.88 55.58 8.62
N LEU A 584 -47.05 55.11 9.02
CA LEU A 584 -47.24 53.99 9.97
C LEU A 584 -48.20 52.94 9.39
N PRO A 585 -48.13 51.67 9.84
CA PRO A 585 -49.12 50.65 9.49
C PRO A 585 -50.49 50.99 10.10
N VAL A 586 -51.56 50.55 9.44
CA VAL A 586 -52.91 50.61 10.01
C VAL A 586 -53.14 49.38 10.88
N ILE A 587 -53.20 49.56 12.20
CA ILE A 587 -53.46 48.51 13.19
C ILE A 587 -54.72 48.89 13.98
N GLU A 588 -55.85 48.25 13.70
CA GLU A 588 -57.15 48.61 14.26
C GLU A 588 -57.49 47.83 15.54
N THR A 589 -57.11 46.56 15.61
CA THR A 589 -57.47 45.66 16.71
C THR A 589 -56.26 45.20 17.51
N GLU A 590 -56.49 44.75 18.74
CA GLU A 590 -55.43 44.20 19.60
C GLU A 590 -54.90 42.87 19.06
N ASP A 591 -55.72 42.08 18.35
CA ASP A 591 -55.28 40.85 17.70
C ASP A 591 -54.37 41.12 16.50
N GLN A 592 -54.68 42.15 15.69
CA GLN A 592 -53.77 42.62 14.63
C GLN A 592 -52.43 43.09 15.22
N LEU A 593 -52.45 43.76 16.37
CA LEU A 593 -51.24 44.18 17.07
C LEU A 593 -50.39 42.98 17.55
N LYS A 594 -51.02 41.92 18.06
CA LYS A 594 -50.30 40.69 18.48
C LYS A 594 -49.65 39.99 17.29
N GLN A 595 -50.41 39.78 16.22
CA GLN A 595 -49.89 39.20 14.97
C GLN A 595 -48.71 40.02 14.41
N TRP A 596 -48.80 41.35 14.51
CA TRP A 596 -47.73 42.26 14.09
C TRP A 596 -46.46 42.10 14.93
N LEU A 597 -46.58 41.93 16.25
CA LEU A 597 -45.44 41.79 17.15
C LEU A 597 -44.80 40.40 17.10
N ASP A 598 -45.57 39.36 16.79
CA ASP A 598 -45.11 37.96 16.71
C ASP A 598 -44.46 37.62 15.35
N GLY A 599 -44.45 38.56 14.39
CA GLY A 599 -43.69 38.45 13.14
C GLY A 599 -44.39 37.68 12.02
N GLU A 600 -45.72 37.55 12.05
CA GLU A 600 -46.47 36.75 11.05
C GLU A 600 -46.87 37.52 9.77
N ASN A 601 -46.50 38.79 9.62
CA ASN A 601 -46.74 39.57 8.39
C ASN A 601 -45.44 40.25 7.93
N GLU A 602 -44.57 39.50 7.25
CA GLU A 602 -43.49 40.03 6.39
C GLU A 602 -44.01 40.38 4.98
#